data_AF-A0A955U7K7-F1
#
_entry.id   AF-A0A955U7K7-F1
#
_cell.length_a   1.000
_cell.length_b   1.000
_cell.length_c   1.000
_cell.angle_alpha   90.00
_cell.angle_beta   90.00
_cell.angle_gamma   90.00
#
_symmetry.space_group_name_H-M   'P 1'
#
loop_
_entity.id
_entity.type
_entity.pdbx_description
1 polymer ?
#
loop_
_entity_poly.entity_id
_entity_poly.type
_entity_poly.pdbx_seq_one_letter_code
_entity_poly.pdbx_strand_id
1 'polypeptide(L)'
;MLVTWLAVAQAQDLTLSFPQLRPGQQVTFTIGGLNQGESATLVRANAVGPGLCPAALGGVCLDITGSPAIVASAVANASGVARITLTVPGNVPNGLGAALQAVAVRGVGGVDSVKSRGIGTTVTTGAICPAYADPTVLPGGDGSAGQPYPSIGYAMAFRDPTCTDVLLYPGTYDENIDYAGADLSISSIEGRDSTILSSSVGGTLVRLVNGETEAAMLQ
;
A
#
# COMPACT_ATOMS: atom_id res chain seq x y z
N MET A 1 -14.08 6.70 -54.76
CA MET A 1 -13.37 5.52 -54.22
C MET A 1 -12.96 5.87 -52.80
N LEU A 2 -13.77 5.54 -51.80
CA LEU A 2 -13.42 5.76 -50.40
C LEU A 2 -12.44 4.67 -49.98
N VAL A 3 -11.21 5.07 -49.65
CA VAL A 3 -10.22 4.20 -49.02
C VAL A 3 -10.54 4.21 -47.53
N THR A 4 -11.22 3.18 -47.05
CA THR A 4 -11.42 2.94 -45.62
C THR A 4 -10.08 2.47 -45.06
N TRP A 5 -9.37 3.34 -44.35
CA TRP A 5 -8.17 2.97 -43.62
C TRP A 5 -8.56 2.05 -42.46
N LEU A 6 -8.24 0.76 -42.57
CA LEU A 6 -8.20 -0.14 -41.41
C LEU A 6 -7.01 0.30 -40.55
N ALA A 7 -7.27 1.07 -39.50
CA ALA A 7 -6.28 1.28 -38.46
C ALA A 7 -6.07 -0.04 -37.72
N VAL A 8 -4.96 -0.72 -37.98
CA VAL A 8 -4.52 -1.83 -37.15
C VAL A 8 -4.07 -1.22 -35.83
N ALA A 9 -4.89 -1.32 -34.80
CA ALA A 9 -4.52 -0.89 -33.45
C ALA A 9 -3.30 -1.72 -33.03
N GLN A 10 -2.15 -1.07 -32.87
CA GLN A 10 -0.97 -1.74 -32.34
C GLN A 10 -1.27 -2.20 -30.91
N ALA A 11 -0.83 -3.42 -30.57
CA ALA A 11 -0.94 -3.95 -29.22
C ALA A 11 -0.18 -3.01 -28.27
N GLN A 12 -0.92 -2.20 -27.52
CA GLN A 12 -0.33 -1.37 -26.47
C GLN A 12 0.12 -2.27 -25.33
N ASP A 13 1.40 -2.14 -24.96
CA ASP A 13 1.96 -2.77 -23.77
C ASP A 13 1.27 -2.22 -22.53
N LEU A 14 0.82 -3.11 -21.65
CA LEU A 14 0.27 -2.68 -20.37
C LEU A 14 1.40 -2.22 -19.44
N THR A 15 1.14 -1.14 -18.74
CA THR A 15 1.99 -0.65 -17.66
C THR A 15 1.27 -0.81 -16.33
N LEU A 16 2.01 -1.14 -15.28
CA LEU A 16 1.50 -1.19 -13.92
C LEU A 16 2.42 -0.34 -13.05
N SER A 17 1.86 0.63 -12.32
CA SER A 17 2.58 1.44 -11.36
C SER A 17 1.79 1.60 -10.06
N PHE A 18 2.52 1.69 -8.96
CA PHE A 18 1.97 1.84 -7.61
C PHE A 18 3.08 2.37 -6.69
N PRO A 19 2.73 3.09 -5.61
CA PRO A 19 3.70 3.46 -4.57
C PRO A 19 4.22 2.21 -3.83
N GLN A 20 5.26 2.37 -3.02
CA GLN A 20 5.71 1.30 -2.12
C GLN A 20 4.55 0.80 -1.25
N LEU A 21 4.43 -0.53 -1.10
CA LEU A 21 3.38 -1.14 -0.28
C LEU A 21 3.76 -1.12 1.19
N ARG A 22 2.82 -0.70 2.04
CA ARG A 22 2.98 -0.67 3.50
C ARG A 22 1.77 -1.29 4.18
N PRO A 23 1.90 -1.93 5.35
CA PRO A 23 0.75 -2.49 6.04
C PRO A 23 -0.27 -1.40 6.40
N GLY A 24 -1.56 -1.68 6.23
CA GLY A 24 -2.66 -0.74 6.52
C GLY A 24 -2.83 0.38 5.50
N GLN A 25 -1.95 0.46 4.50
CA GLN A 25 -1.96 1.55 3.53
C GLN A 25 -3.05 1.36 2.47
N GLN A 26 -3.78 2.44 2.17
CA GLN A 26 -4.58 2.50 0.96
C GLN A 26 -3.69 2.82 -0.25
N VAL A 27 -3.58 1.88 -1.18
CA VAL A 27 -2.72 1.96 -2.36
C VAL A 27 -3.57 2.06 -3.61
N THR A 28 -3.25 3.02 -4.48
CA THR A 28 -3.84 3.11 -5.83
C THR A 28 -2.87 2.56 -6.86
N PHE A 29 -3.26 1.45 -7.49
CA PHE A 29 -2.60 0.85 -8.64
C PHE A 29 -3.10 1.53 -9.90
N THR A 30 -2.17 2.03 -10.72
CA THR A 30 -2.47 2.64 -12.02
C THR A 30 -2.04 1.69 -13.13
N ILE A 31 -2.99 1.35 -14.00
CA ILE A 31 -2.77 0.48 -15.14
C ILE A 31 -2.98 1.31 -16.41
N GLY A 32 -1.96 1.44 -17.24
CA GLY A 32 -2.00 2.19 -18.51
C GLY A 32 -1.82 1.27 -19.72
N GLY A 33 -2.13 1.78 -20.92
CA GLY A 33 -2.05 1.03 -22.18
C GLY A 33 -3.34 0.25 -22.51
N LEU A 34 -4.46 0.65 -21.91
CA LEU A 34 -5.78 0.05 -22.11
C LEU A 34 -6.56 0.81 -23.20
N ASN A 35 -7.50 0.13 -23.84
CA ASN A 35 -8.52 0.77 -24.66
C ASN A 35 -9.60 1.42 -23.77
N GLN A 36 -10.28 2.47 -24.25
CA GLN A 36 -11.39 3.05 -23.50
C GLN A 36 -12.49 2.00 -23.22
N GLY A 37 -12.93 1.90 -21.95
CA GLY A 37 -13.95 0.93 -21.55
C GLY A 37 -13.45 -0.50 -21.39
N GLU A 38 -12.16 -0.75 -21.60
CA GLU A 38 -11.54 -2.06 -21.37
C GLU A 38 -11.39 -2.37 -19.89
N SER A 39 -11.58 -3.63 -19.49
CA SER A 39 -11.35 -4.08 -18.13
C SER A 39 -9.90 -4.50 -17.92
N ALA A 40 -9.25 -3.94 -16.90
CA ALA A 40 -7.97 -4.38 -16.39
C ALA A 40 -8.15 -5.19 -15.10
N THR A 41 -7.41 -6.28 -14.98
CA THR A 41 -7.42 -7.19 -13.83
C THR A 41 -6.05 -7.15 -13.15
N LEU A 42 -6.03 -6.88 -11.84
CA LEU A 42 -4.84 -6.95 -11.02
C LEU A 42 -4.70 -8.36 -10.43
N VAL A 43 -3.54 -8.98 -10.63
CA VAL A 43 -3.20 -10.31 -10.12
C VAL A 43 -2.02 -10.18 -9.16
N ARG A 44 -2.09 -10.92 -8.05
CA ARG A 44 -1.02 -11.02 -7.04
C ARG A 44 -0.54 -12.46 -6.94
N ALA A 45 0.76 -12.66 -6.75
CA ALA A 45 1.36 -13.93 -6.37
C ALA A 45 2.52 -13.72 -5.37
N ASN A 46 3.26 -14.78 -5.03
CA ASN A 46 4.34 -14.72 -4.05
C ASN A 46 5.68 -14.24 -4.63
N ALA A 47 5.93 -14.47 -5.94
CA ALA A 47 7.20 -14.13 -6.58
C ALA A 47 7.04 -13.81 -8.07
N VAL A 48 8.03 -13.11 -8.64
CA VAL A 48 8.16 -12.93 -10.09
C VAL A 48 8.78 -14.19 -10.70
N GLY A 49 8.26 -14.65 -11.82
CA GLY A 49 8.73 -15.84 -12.52
C GLY A 49 7.67 -16.41 -13.46
N PRO A 50 8.02 -17.40 -14.29
CA PRO A 50 7.05 -17.99 -15.23
C PRO A 50 5.85 -18.58 -14.47
N GLY A 51 4.67 -18.05 -14.78
CA GLY A 51 3.41 -18.38 -14.13
C GLY A 51 2.51 -19.26 -15.00
N LEU A 52 1.37 -19.64 -14.41
CA LEU A 52 0.31 -20.32 -15.14
C LEU A 52 -0.32 -19.40 -16.20
N CYS A 53 -1.09 -19.99 -17.12
CA CYS A 53 -1.83 -19.28 -18.16
C CYS A 53 -3.34 -19.48 -17.94
N PRO A 54 -3.98 -18.77 -16.98
CA PRO A 54 -5.35 -19.04 -16.61
C PRO A 54 -6.31 -18.71 -17.75
N ALA A 55 -7.25 -19.61 -18.05
CA ALA A 55 -8.30 -19.36 -19.04
C ALA A 55 -9.15 -18.13 -18.68
N ALA A 56 -9.36 -17.87 -17.39
CA ALA A 56 -10.05 -16.67 -16.89
C ALA A 56 -9.36 -15.36 -17.26
N LEU A 57 -8.07 -15.40 -17.62
CA LEU A 57 -7.26 -14.28 -18.07
C LEU A 57 -6.98 -14.35 -19.58
N GLY A 58 -7.86 -15.02 -20.34
CA GLY A 58 -7.71 -15.18 -21.77
C GLY A 58 -6.58 -16.12 -22.19
N GLY A 59 -6.08 -16.95 -21.27
CA GLY A 59 -4.98 -17.87 -21.54
C GLY A 59 -3.60 -17.21 -21.65
N VAL A 60 -3.47 -15.93 -21.28
CA VAL A 60 -2.15 -15.28 -21.22
C VAL A 60 -1.35 -15.86 -20.05
N CYS A 61 -0.12 -16.28 -20.32
CA CYS A 61 0.78 -16.80 -19.29
C CYS A 61 1.28 -15.65 -18.42
N LEU A 62 1.20 -15.79 -17.11
CA LEU A 62 1.66 -14.78 -16.16
C LEU A 62 3.19 -14.80 -16.02
N ASP A 63 3.76 -13.67 -15.59
CA ASP A 63 5.17 -13.53 -15.20
C ASP A 63 5.31 -13.45 -13.67
N ILE A 64 4.33 -14.01 -12.96
CA ILE A 64 4.30 -14.15 -11.51
C ILE A 64 3.92 -15.58 -11.12
N THR A 65 4.46 -16.08 -10.02
CA THR A 65 4.37 -17.48 -9.58
C THR A 65 4.16 -17.60 -8.07
N GLY A 66 3.86 -18.83 -7.62
CA GLY A 66 3.56 -19.12 -6.22
C GLY A 66 2.14 -18.70 -5.85
N SER A 67 1.14 -19.35 -6.44
CA SER A 67 -0.30 -19.15 -6.18
C SER A 67 -0.84 -17.78 -6.61
N PRO A 68 -0.94 -17.51 -7.92
CA PRO A 68 -1.55 -16.29 -8.43
C PRO A 68 -3.04 -16.22 -8.07
N ALA A 69 -3.49 -15.06 -7.59
CA ALA A 69 -4.86 -14.76 -7.25
C ALA A 69 -5.28 -13.43 -7.89
N ILE A 70 -6.48 -13.40 -8.49
CA ILE A 70 -7.11 -12.14 -8.93
C ILE A 70 -7.49 -11.34 -7.69
N VAL A 71 -7.03 -10.09 -7.62
CA VAL A 71 -7.26 -9.21 -6.47
C VAL A 71 -8.47 -8.31 -6.71
N ALA A 72 -8.51 -7.66 -7.87
CA ALA A 72 -9.55 -6.73 -8.25
C ALA A 72 -9.50 -6.45 -9.76
N SER A 73 -10.55 -5.81 -10.28
CA SER A 73 -10.58 -5.27 -11.64
C SER A 73 -11.12 -3.85 -11.66
N ALA A 74 -10.77 -3.09 -12.71
CA ALA A 74 -11.30 -1.77 -12.97
C ALA A 74 -11.41 -1.53 -14.48
N VAL A 75 -12.33 -0.65 -14.86
CA VAL A 75 -12.54 -0.27 -16.26
C VAL A 75 -11.71 0.97 -16.60
N ALA A 76 -11.07 0.96 -17.76
CA ALA A 76 -10.27 2.05 -18.27
C ALA A 76 -11.14 3.27 -18.67
N ASN A 77 -10.66 4.45 -18.31
CA ASN A 77 -11.28 5.71 -18.75
C ASN A 77 -10.95 6.03 -20.23
N ALA A 78 -11.40 7.20 -20.71
CA ALA A 78 -11.14 7.66 -22.09
C ALA A 78 -9.65 7.86 -22.42
N SER A 79 -8.77 7.94 -21.42
CA SER A 79 -7.33 8.05 -21.59
C SER A 79 -6.63 6.68 -21.58
N GLY A 80 -7.37 5.56 -21.52
CA GLY A 80 -6.77 4.23 -21.49
C GLY A 80 -6.11 3.88 -20.16
N VAL A 81 -6.59 4.48 -19.07
CA VAL A 81 -6.07 4.26 -17.72
C VAL A 81 -7.17 3.69 -16.82
N ALA A 82 -6.87 2.59 -16.15
CA ALA A 82 -7.67 2.03 -15.08
C ALA A 82 -6.97 2.24 -13.73
N ARG A 83 -7.74 2.56 -12.68
CA ARG A 83 -7.24 2.72 -11.31
C ARG A 83 -7.95 1.75 -10.39
N ILE A 84 -7.16 1.01 -9.61
CA ILE A 84 -7.64 0.07 -8.59
C ILE A 84 -7.11 0.55 -7.25
N THR A 85 -8.00 0.81 -6.30
CA THR A 85 -7.62 1.24 -4.94
C THR A 85 -7.91 0.13 -3.96
N LEU A 86 -6.89 -0.29 -3.21
CA LEU A 86 -6.97 -1.40 -2.24
C LEU A 86 -6.26 -1.01 -0.94
N THR A 87 -6.75 -1.54 0.17
CA THR A 87 -6.05 -1.44 1.46
C THR A 87 -5.16 -2.66 1.65
N VAL A 88 -3.86 -2.45 1.82
CA VAL A 88 -2.94 -3.50 2.28
C VAL A 88 -3.33 -3.86 3.72
N PRO A 89 -3.54 -5.13 4.08
CA PRO A 89 -3.91 -5.47 5.45
C PRO A 89 -2.86 -4.99 6.47
N GLY A 90 -3.31 -4.45 7.60
CA GLY A 90 -2.42 -3.91 8.64
C GLY A 90 -1.52 -4.95 9.32
N ASN A 91 -1.91 -6.23 9.25
CA ASN A 91 -1.19 -7.34 9.85
C ASN A 91 -0.18 -8.00 8.89
N VAL A 92 0.09 -7.42 7.71
CA VAL A 92 1.09 -7.96 6.79
C VAL A 92 2.49 -7.78 7.41
N PRO A 93 3.28 -8.86 7.56
CA PRO A 93 4.64 -8.75 8.11
C PRO A 93 5.54 -7.85 7.27
N ASN A 94 6.42 -7.11 7.95
CA ASN A 94 7.48 -6.36 7.30
C ASN A 94 8.41 -7.31 6.51
N GLY A 95 8.79 -6.89 5.31
CA GLY A 95 9.64 -7.67 4.40
C GLY A 95 8.90 -8.77 3.66
N LEU A 96 7.57 -8.93 3.83
CA LEU A 96 6.82 -9.92 3.06
C LEU A 96 6.87 -9.58 1.57
N GLY A 97 7.46 -10.49 0.79
CA GLY A 97 7.51 -10.38 -0.67
C GLY A 97 6.13 -10.60 -1.30
N ALA A 98 5.83 -9.82 -2.33
CA ALA A 98 4.68 -9.98 -3.19
C ALA A 98 5.08 -9.72 -4.65
N ALA A 99 4.38 -10.34 -5.58
CA ALA A 99 4.51 -10.06 -7.00
C ALA A 99 3.15 -9.63 -7.57
N LEU A 100 3.15 -8.60 -8.40
CA LEU A 100 1.95 -8.02 -8.98
C LEU A 100 2.05 -7.94 -10.50
N GLN A 101 0.94 -8.15 -11.17
CA GLN A 101 0.84 -8.04 -12.62
C GLN A 101 -0.55 -7.58 -13.03
N ALA A 102 -0.63 -6.70 -14.02
CA ALA A 102 -1.88 -6.31 -14.64
C ALA A 102 -2.12 -7.14 -15.91
N VAL A 103 -3.37 -7.51 -16.15
CA VAL A 103 -3.80 -8.26 -17.34
C VAL A 103 -5.07 -7.62 -17.90
N ALA A 104 -5.16 -7.51 -19.22
CA ALA A 104 -6.39 -7.15 -19.91
C ALA A 104 -6.73 -8.22 -20.93
N VAL A 105 -7.96 -8.75 -20.84
CA VAL A 105 -8.45 -9.80 -21.74
C VAL A 105 -9.01 -9.15 -22.99
N ARG A 106 -8.41 -9.46 -24.14
CA ARG A 106 -8.81 -8.90 -25.45
C ARG A 106 -9.08 -10.00 -26.46
N GLY A 107 -9.88 -9.67 -27.46
CA GLY A 107 -10.19 -10.56 -28.56
C GLY A 107 -11.14 -11.70 -28.17
N VAL A 108 -11.69 -12.38 -29.17
CA VAL A 108 -12.59 -13.53 -28.94
C VAL A 108 -11.80 -14.65 -28.27
N GLY A 109 -12.25 -15.11 -27.12
CA GLY A 109 -11.57 -16.16 -26.35
C GLY A 109 -10.25 -15.72 -25.71
N GLY A 110 -9.92 -14.43 -25.69
CA GLY A 110 -8.72 -13.91 -25.05
C GLY A 110 -7.44 -13.98 -25.90
N VAL A 111 -7.55 -14.28 -27.19
CA VAL A 111 -6.38 -14.44 -28.09
C VAL A 111 -5.48 -13.22 -28.18
N ASP A 112 -6.01 -12.02 -27.93
CA ASP A 112 -5.27 -10.76 -27.99
C ASP A 112 -4.92 -10.23 -26.59
N SER A 113 -5.12 -11.05 -25.55
CA SER A 113 -4.91 -10.64 -24.16
C SER A 113 -3.48 -10.17 -23.93
N VAL A 114 -3.36 -9.05 -23.23
CA VAL A 114 -2.08 -8.41 -22.93
C VAL A 114 -1.85 -8.39 -21.43
N LYS A 115 -0.58 -8.34 -21.03
CA LYS A 115 -0.14 -8.29 -19.63
C LYS A 115 0.93 -7.22 -19.46
N SER A 116 1.03 -6.65 -18.26
CA SER A 116 2.20 -5.86 -17.88
C SER A 116 3.39 -6.78 -17.60
N ARG A 117 4.57 -6.22 -17.34
CA ARG A 117 5.62 -6.98 -16.66
C ARG A 117 5.18 -7.36 -15.24
N GLY A 118 5.66 -8.51 -14.76
CA GLY A 118 5.55 -8.87 -13.35
C GLY A 118 6.48 -8.02 -12.50
N ILE A 119 5.94 -7.38 -11.45
CA ILE A 119 6.69 -6.50 -10.56
C ILE A 119 6.78 -7.16 -9.20
N GLY A 120 8.01 -7.45 -8.76
CA GLY A 120 8.30 -7.89 -7.40
C GLY A 120 8.37 -6.68 -6.47
N THR A 121 7.78 -6.79 -5.30
CA THR A 121 7.80 -5.75 -4.26
C THR A 121 7.83 -6.42 -2.89
N THR A 122 8.20 -5.66 -1.87
CA THR A 122 8.08 -6.08 -0.48
C THR A 122 7.17 -5.10 0.23
N VAL A 123 6.34 -5.63 1.11
CA VAL A 123 5.66 -4.77 2.07
C VAL A 123 6.69 -4.30 3.08
N THR A 124 6.94 -3.00 3.11
CA THR A 124 8.00 -2.42 3.94
C THR A 124 7.39 -1.40 4.87
N THR A 125 7.81 -1.45 6.13
CA THR A 125 7.59 -0.39 7.11
C THR A 125 8.63 0.68 6.81
N GLY A 126 8.20 1.84 6.31
CA GLY A 126 9.16 2.81 5.76
C GLY A 126 10.19 3.26 6.77
N ALA A 127 11.42 3.37 6.29
CA ALA A 127 12.51 4.09 6.93
C ALA A 127 12.19 5.60 7.01
N ILE A 128 11.26 5.98 7.89
CA ILE A 128 10.91 7.37 8.13
C ILE A 128 11.32 7.72 9.56
N CYS A 129 12.05 8.83 9.66
CA CYS A 129 12.45 9.44 10.91
C CYS A 129 12.52 10.97 10.78
N PRO A 130 11.86 11.74 11.66
CA PRO A 130 10.89 11.26 12.65
C PRO A 130 9.63 10.71 11.96
N ALA A 131 8.92 9.79 12.63
CA ALA A 131 7.60 9.35 12.17
C ALA A 131 6.52 10.25 12.74
N TYR A 132 5.55 10.65 11.90
CA TYR A 132 4.47 11.55 12.29
C TYR A 132 3.18 10.78 12.48
N ALA A 133 2.39 11.15 13.48
CA ALA A 133 1.02 10.70 13.68
C ALA A 133 0.06 11.89 13.76
N ASP A 134 -1.17 11.69 13.28
CA ASP A 134 -2.27 12.66 13.30
C ASP A 134 -3.58 11.86 13.45
N PRO A 135 -4.39 12.06 14.50
CA PRO A 135 -5.58 11.25 14.73
C PRO A 135 -6.75 11.67 13.81
N THR A 136 -6.60 12.75 13.04
CA THR A 136 -7.63 13.29 12.15
C THR A 136 -7.53 12.76 10.72
N VAL A 137 -6.41 12.13 10.35
CA VAL A 137 -6.22 11.58 9.01
C VAL A 137 -6.77 10.17 8.88
N LEU A 138 -7.19 9.82 7.66
CA LEU A 138 -7.61 8.47 7.33
C LEU A 138 -6.40 7.51 7.26
N PRO A 139 -6.62 6.20 7.49
CA PRO A 139 -5.59 5.20 7.24
C PRO A 139 -5.06 5.27 5.80
N GLY A 140 -3.74 5.22 5.65
CA GLY A 140 -3.09 5.34 4.33
C GLY A 140 -1.85 6.24 4.29
N GLY A 141 -1.62 7.05 5.33
CA GLY A 141 -0.42 7.88 5.43
C GLY A 141 0.87 7.07 5.47
N ASP A 142 1.97 7.66 5.00
CA ASP A 142 3.29 7.04 4.97
C ASP A 142 4.11 7.31 6.24
N GLY A 143 3.62 8.16 7.15
CA GLY A 143 4.31 8.56 8.37
C GLY A 143 5.18 9.79 8.21
N SER A 144 5.24 10.42 7.04
CA SER A 144 5.89 11.71 6.84
C SER A 144 5.00 12.86 7.34
N ALA A 145 5.57 14.05 7.51
CA ALA A 145 4.79 15.24 7.92
C ALA A 145 3.63 15.56 6.96
N GLY A 146 3.78 15.29 5.65
CA GLY A 146 2.73 15.54 4.67
C GLY A 146 1.65 14.46 4.60
N GLN A 147 1.93 13.26 5.13
CA GLN A 147 1.03 12.11 5.14
C GLN A 147 1.23 11.30 6.44
N PRO A 148 0.87 11.86 7.60
CA PRO A 148 1.11 11.23 8.89
C PRO A 148 0.33 9.92 9.05
N TYR A 149 0.77 9.06 9.98
CA TYR A 149 0.01 7.89 10.36
C TYR A 149 -1.24 8.26 11.18
N PRO A 150 -2.33 7.49 11.11
CA PRO A 150 -3.58 7.81 11.82
C PRO A 150 -3.52 7.56 13.34
N SER A 151 -2.44 6.98 13.86
CA SER A 151 -2.27 6.64 15.28
C SER A 151 -0.80 6.54 15.66
N ILE A 152 -0.53 6.68 16.96
CA ILE A 152 0.80 6.52 17.56
C ILE A 152 1.24 5.06 17.43
N GLY A 153 0.36 4.09 17.67
CA GLY A 153 0.67 2.67 17.49
C GLY A 153 1.15 2.35 16.07
N TYR A 154 0.57 2.97 15.04
CA TYR A 154 1.07 2.85 13.66
C TYR A 154 2.45 3.48 13.50
N ALA A 155 2.66 4.70 14.01
CA ALA A 155 3.98 5.34 13.95
C ALA A 155 5.06 4.50 14.65
N MET A 156 4.75 3.93 15.82
CA MET A 156 5.64 3.02 16.53
C MET A 156 5.89 1.73 15.75
N ALA A 157 4.85 1.10 15.20
CA ALA A 157 5.02 -0.16 14.47
C ALA A 157 5.76 0.00 13.13
N PHE A 158 5.63 1.16 12.48
CA PHE A 158 5.99 1.32 11.07
C PHE A 158 7.06 2.36 10.75
N ARG A 159 7.60 3.05 11.75
CA ARG A 159 8.80 3.90 11.60
C ARG A 159 10.05 3.09 11.24
N ASP A 160 11.13 3.79 10.91
CA ASP A 160 12.46 3.17 10.86
C ASP A 160 12.79 2.55 12.24
N PRO A 161 13.19 1.27 12.34
CA PRO A 161 13.55 0.65 13.63
C PRO A 161 14.70 1.36 14.38
N THR A 162 15.55 2.10 13.67
CA THR A 162 16.61 2.92 14.25
C THR A 162 16.14 4.31 14.67
N CYS A 163 14.92 4.70 14.28
CA CYS A 163 14.34 5.98 14.66
C CYS A 163 13.88 5.95 16.10
N THR A 164 14.31 6.98 16.83
CA THR A 164 13.95 7.22 18.23
C THR A 164 12.77 8.17 18.39
N ASP A 165 12.33 8.83 17.31
CA ASP A 165 11.41 9.97 17.43
C ASP A 165 10.08 9.74 16.71
N VAL A 166 8.98 9.98 17.44
CA VAL A 166 7.61 10.05 16.95
C VAL A 166 7.03 11.42 17.27
N LEU A 167 6.55 12.12 16.25
CA LEU A 167 5.99 13.46 16.34
C LEU A 167 4.48 13.45 16.15
N LEU A 168 3.75 14.10 17.05
CA LEU A 168 2.30 14.08 17.10
C LEU A 168 1.73 15.42 16.64
N TYR A 169 0.85 15.39 15.65
CA TYR A 169 -0.05 16.50 15.38
C TYR A 169 -1.09 16.64 16.50
N PRO A 170 -1.62 17.85 16.72
CA PRO A 170 -2.68 18.11 17.69
C PRO A 170 -3.89 17.19 17.52
N GLY A 171 -4.49 16.78 18.63
CA GLY A 171 -5.72 15.99 18.61
C GLY A 171 -5.86 15.05 19.79
N THR A 172 -6.92 14.23 19.76
CA THR A 172 -7.16 13.19 20.77
C THR A 172 -6.85 11.83 20.16
N TYR A 173 -5.82 11.17 20.70
CA TYR A 173 -5.44 9.82 20.35
C TYR A 173 -6.11 8.87 21.34
N ASP A 174 -7.07 8.08 20.85
CA ASP A 174 -7.81 7.11 21.66
C ASP A 174 -7.18 5.72 21.55
N GLU A 175 -6.07 5.51 22.27
CA GLU A 175 -5.28 4.28 22.23
C GLU A 175 -4.44 4.10 23.51
N ASN A 176 -4.14 2.84 23.84
CA ASN A 176 -3.16 2.52 24.88
C ASN A 176 -1.78 2.36 24.24
N ILE A 177 -0.78 3.03 24.79
CA ILE A 177 0.59 3.02 24.28
C ILE A 177 1.44 2.04 25.08
N ASP A 178 2.03 1.07 24.39
CA ASP A 178 3.05 0.18 24.95
C ASP A 178 4.35 0.36 24.17
N TYR A 179 5.39 0.82 24.86
CA TYR A 179 6.70 1.04 24.26
C TYR A 179 7.39 -0.27 23.87
N ALA A 180 6.93 -1.41 24.40
CA ALA A 180 7.36 -2.75 23.99
C ALA A 180 8.90 -2.93 24.00
N GLY A 181 9.60 -2.24 24.91
CA GLY A 181 11.06 -2.29 25.07
C GLY A 181 11.83 -1.33 24.16
N ALA A 182 11.13 -0.45 23.45
CA ALA A 182 11.75 0.57 22.61
C ALA A 182 12.01 1.87 23.38
N ASP A 183 13.22 2.41 23.23
CA ASP A 183 13.58 3.74 23.71
C ASP A 183 13.14 4.80 22.70
N LEU A 184 11.94 5.34 22.90
CA LEU A 184 11.33 6.33 22.01
C LEU A 184 11.01 7.64 22.70
N SER A 185 11.23 8.74 21.99
CA SER A 185 10.65 10.04 22.28
C SER A 185 9.38 10.21 21.47
N ILE A 186 8.24 10.24 22.15
CA ILE A 186 6.94 10.57 21.56
C ILE A 186 6.59 11.99 21.99
N SER A 187 6.49 12.93 21.06
CA SER A 187 6.32 14.35 21.40
C SER A 187 5.30 15.08 20.55
N SER A 188 4.55 15.99 21.16
CA SER A 188 3.66 16.91 20.42
C SER A 188 4.45 17.99 19.67
N ILE A 189 4.10 18.24 18.40
CA ILE A 189 4.74 19.30 17.61
C ILE A 189 4.27 20.71 17.97
N GLU A 190 3.07 20.84 18.58
CA GLU A 190 2.51 22.14 19.04
C GLU A 190 2.52 22.27 20.57
N GLY A 191 3.20 21.35 21.26
CA GLY A 191 3.32 21.32 22.71
C GLY A 191 2.28 20.45 23.40
N ARG A 192 2.52 20.12 24.67
CA ARG A 192 1.73 19.14 25.43
C ARG A 192 0.24 19.47 25.56
N ASP A 193 -0.13 20.75 25.47
CA ASP A 193 -1.51 21.20 25.68
C ASP A 193 -2.38 21.00 24.42
N SER A 194 -1.77 20.65 23.27
CA SER A 194 -2.47 20.43 21.99
C SER A 194 -2.83 18.97 21.71
N THR A 195 -2.28 18.03 22.49
CA THR A 195 -2.42 16.59 22.25
C THR A 195 -2.92 15.89 23.50
N ILE A 196 -4.00 15.14 23.35
CA ILE A 196 -4.66 14.39 24.42
C ILE A 196 -4.48 12.90 24.13
N LEU A 197 -3.89 12.18 25.07
CA LEU A 197 -3.95 10.72 25.07
C LEU A 197 -5.18 10.28 25.89
N SER A 198 -5.99 9.42 25.31
CA SER A 198 -7.20 8.88 25.91
C SER A 198 -7.30 7.38 25.66
N SER A 199 -8.12 6.69 26.45
CA SER A 199 -8.46 5.29 26.21
C SER A 199 -9.91 5.02 26.56
N SER A 200 -10.74 4.77 25.54
CA SER A 200 -12.13 4.35 25.66
C SER A 200 -12.27 2.91 26.12
N VAL A 201 -11.21 2.11 26.01
CA VAL A 201 -11.17 0.69 26.38
C VAL A 201 -10.73 0.47 27.84
N GLY A 202 -10.24 1.53 28.50
CA GLY A 202 -9.72 1.49 29.88
C GLY A 202 -8.34 0.85 30.01
N GLY A 203 -7.86 0.74 31.25
CA GLY A 203 -6.55 0.18 31.58
C GLY A 203 -5.44 1.22 31.71
N THR A 204 -4.18 0.77 31.66
CA THR A 204 -3.01 1.67 31.72
C THR A 204 -2.80 2.33 30.36
N LEU A 205 -2.89 3.66 30.35
CA LEU A 205 -2.77 4.46 29.12
C LEU A 205 -1.38 4.39 28.48
N VAL A 206 -0.32 4.40 29.30
CA VAL A 206 1.08 4.33 28.84
C VAL A 206 1.84 3.29 29.63
N ARG A 207 2.54 2.39 28.95
CA ARG A 207 3.28 1.28 29.55
C ARG A 207 4.76 1.28 29.12
N LEU A 208 5.63 1.23 30.13
CA LEU A 208 7.07 1.00 30.02
C LEU A 208 7.42 -0.18 30.94
N VAL A 209 7.46 -1.40 30.41
CA VAL A 209 7.58 -2.63 31.22
C VAL A 209 8.55 -3.67 30.67
N ASN A 210 9.20 -3.40 29.54
CA ASN A 210 10.00 -4.34 28.77
C ASN A 210 11.48 -3.92 28.65
N GLY A 211 12.01 -3.19 29.64
CA GLY A 211 13.41 -2.80 29.71
C GLY A 211 13.74 -1.46 29.06
N GLU A 212 12.72 -0.63 28.84
CA GLU A 212 12.88 0.77 28.42
C GLU A 212 13.74 1.56 29.43
N THR A 213 14.51 2.51 28.92
CA THR A 213 15.41 3.38 29.70
C THR A 213 14.84 4.80 29.82
N GLU A 214 15.63 5.72 30.38
CA GLU A 214 15.26 7.15 30.45
C GLU A 214 15.09 7.80 29.06
N ALA A 215 15.52 7.13 27.99
CA ALA A 215 15.28 7.58 26.62
C ALA A 215 13.82 7.32 26.16
N ALA A 216 13.08 6.42 26.82
CA ALA A 216 11.65 6.25 26.58
C ALA A 216 10.86 7.34 27.29
N MET A 217 10.37 8.31 26.52
CA MET A 217 9.70 9.50 27.03
C MET A 217 8.46 9.84 26.22
N LEU A 218 7.50 10.44 26.91
CA LEU A 218 6.32 11.09 26.36
C LEU A 218 6.37 12.57 26.75
N GLN A 219 6.31 13.48 25.78
CA GLN A 219 6.53 14.93 25.98
C GLN A 219 5.47 15.83 25.34
#